data_AF-A0A7C3PUE2-F1
#
_entry.id   AF-A0A7C3PUE2-F1
#
_cell.length_a   1.000
_cell.length_b   1.000
_cell.length_c   1.000
_cell.angle_alpha   90.00
_cell.angle_beta   90.00
_cell.angle_gamma   90.00
#
_symmetry.space_group_name_H-M   'P 1'
#
loop_
_entity.id
_entity.type
_entity.pdbx_description
1 polymer ?
#
loop_
_entity_poly.entity_id
_entity_poly.type
_entity_poly.pdbx_seq_one_letter_code
_entity_poly.pdbx_strand_id
1 'polypeptide(L)'
;SDFDWMDARKKLARTDTTMELSCFDGAHAFYFKAKKNKDGTISGDFYSGSHWHEKWIAKRNDSFELRHPDSLTYLRPGYDKIDFKFKNLQGKEVSLSDDKFKNKVVIVQIMGSWCPNCMDETKYLAEFYKKYKNKGVEVIALAFEKNSDYEKARAAVEKLQKKFGVEYEILITEKVGKAEASDALPMLNQVMAFPTTIYIDKKGKVRKIHTGFNGPGTGAYYDKWVEQNQLFIEKLLEE
;
A
#
# COMPACT_ATOMS: atom_id res chain seq x y z
N SER A 1 -15.23 -31.93 11.79
CA SER A 1 -13.81 -32.23 11.61
C SER A 1 -13.37 -32.21 10.15
N ASP A 2 -14.02 -31.44 9.26
CA ASP A 2 -13.60 -31.35 7.85
C ASP A 2 -13.56 -29.88 7.41
N PHE A 3 -12.59 -29.14 7.96
CA PHE A 3 -12.22 -27.85 7.38
C PHE A 3 -11.30 -28.15 6.20
N ASP A 4 -11.80 -27.96 4.98
CA ASP A 4 -11.03 -28.12 3.76
C ASP A 4 -9.96 -27.02 3.65
N TRP A 5 -8.73 -27.38 4.00
CA TRP A 5 -7.56 -26.51 3.99
C TRP A 5 -7.22 -25.98 2.59
N MET A 6 -7.75 -26.59 1.52
CA MET A 6 -7.49 -26.17 0.15
C MET A 6 -8.45 -25.08 -0.36
N ASP A 7 -9.57 -24.82 0.34
CA ASP A 7 -10.49 -23.74 -0.03
C ASP A 7 -10.22 -22.46 0.77
N ALA A 8 -9.03 -21.90 0.56
CA ALA A 8 -8.55 -20.68 1.20
C ALA A 8 -9.16 -19.38 0.62
N ARG A 9 -10.31 -19.49 -0.07
CA ARG A 9 -11.12 -18.33 -0.45
C ARG A 9 -11.65 -17.65 0.82
N LYS A 10 -11.78 -16.33 0.82
CA LYS A 10 -12.34 -15.57 1.94
C LYS A 10 -13.75 -16.10 2.25
N LYS A 11 -13.90 -16.86 3.35
CA LYS A 11 -15.19 -17.38 3.81
C LYS A 11 -15.49 -16.78 5.15
N LEU A 12 -16.64 -16.12 5.24
CA LEU A 12 -17.20 -15.60 6.48
C LEU A 12 -18.49 -16.35 6.77
N ALA A 13 -18.51 -17.12 7.85
CA ALA A 13 -19.73 -17.69 8.41
C ALA A 13 -19.99 -17.00 9.76
N ARG A 14 -21.19 -16.47 9.97
CA ARG A 14 -21.53 -15.80 11.23
C ARG A 14 -22.96 -16.03 11.64
N THR A 15 -23.17 -16.05 12.93
CA THR A 15 -24.48 -15.95 13.61
C THR A 15 -24.49 -14.67 14.46
N ASP A 16 -25.54 -14.46 15.25
CA ASP A 16 -25.59 -13.33 16.21
C ASP A 16 -24.54 -13.44 17.34
N THR A 17 -24.03 -14.65 17.60
CA THR A 17 -23.15 -14.92 18.75
C THR A 17 -21.81 -15.55 18.39
N THR A 18 -21.64 -16.03 17.15
CA THR A 18 -20.42 -16.67 16.69
C THR A 18 -20.00 -16.17 15.31
N MET A 19 -18.70 -16.22 15.04
CA MET A 19 -18.13 -15.92 13.73
C MET A 19 -16.97 -16.88 13.46
N GLU A 20 -16.89 -17.34 12.23
CA GLU A 20 -15.73 -17.99 11.65
C GLU A 20 -15.31 -17.24 10.40
N LEU A 21 -14.03 -16.91 10.31
CA LEU A 21 -13.45 -16.24 9.15
C LEU A 21 -12.19 -16.99 8.74
N SER A 22 -12.12 -17.42 7.49
CA SER A 22 -10.87 -17.88 6.89
C SER A 22 -10.44 -16.95 5.76
N CYS A 23 -9.13 -16.75 5.64
CA CYS A 23 -8.54 -16.06 4.49
C CYS A 23 -7.14 -16.57 4.20
N PHE A 24 -6.67 -16.30 2.99
CA PHE A 24 -5.30 -16.55 2.57
C PHE A 24 -4.72 -15.27 2.01
N ASP A 25 -3.57 -14.84 2.54
CA ASP A 25 -2.91 -13.60 2.15
C ASP A 25 -1.84 -13.79 1.05
N GLY A 26 -1.70 -15.02 0.53
CA GLY A 26 -0.66 -15.40 -0.41
C GLY A 26 0.54 -16.10 0.22
N ALA A 27 0.71 -15.99 1.54
CA ALA A 27 1.80 -16.63 2.30
C ALA A 27 1.29 -17.49 3.47
N HIS A 28 0.18 -17.09 4.09
CA HIS A 28 -0.40 -17.72 5.26
C HIS A 28 -1.89 -17.94 5.07
N ALA A 29 -2.36 -19.11 5.53
CA ALA A 29 -3.77 -19.36 5.74
C ALA A 29 -4.14 -18.92 7.16
N PHE A 30 -5.05 -17.97 7.27
CA PHE A 30 -5.57 -17.51 8.54
C PHE A 30 -6.96 -18.08 8.79
N TYR A 31 -7.21 -18.45 10.03
CA TYR A 31 -8.53 -18.87 10.48
C TYR A 31 -8.83 -18.28 11.84
N PHE A 32 -9.95 -17.59 11.93
CA PHE A 32 -10.44 -16.95 13.13
C PHE A 32 -11.74 -17.62 13.55
N LYS A 33 -11.83 -17.97 14.83
CA LYS A 33 -13.09 -18.26 15.51
C LYS A 33 -13.34 -17.17 16.52
N ALA A 34 -14.58 -16.72 16.63
CA ALA A 34 -14.98 -15.73 17.61
C ALA A 34 -16.33 -16.08 18.20
N LYS A 35 -16.50 -15.79 19.49
CA LYS A 35 -17.75 -15.90 20.22
C LYS A 35 -17.99 -14.62 21.00
N LYS A 36 -19.19 -14.08 20.88
CA LYS A 36 -19.65 -12.96 21.70
C LYS A 36 -20.05 -13.47 23.08
N ASN A 37 -19.47 -12.86 24.11
CA ASN A 37 -19.75 -13.14 25.51
C ASN A 37 -20.92 -12.30 26.02
N LYS A 38 -21.50 -12.71 27.15
CA LYS A 38 -22.65 -12.02 27.77
C LYS A 38 -22.31 -10.60 28.23
N ASP A 39 -21.05 -10.36 28.58
CA ASP A 39 -20.53 -9.04 29.00
C ASP A 39 -20.22 -8.10 27.82
N GLY A 40 -20.53 -8.51 26.60
CA GLY A 40 -20.29 -7.73 25.38
C GLY A 40 -18.85 -7.84 24.84
N THR A 41 -17.96 -8.57 25.50
CA THR A 41 -16.65 -8.91 24.92
C THR A 41 -16.78 -9.97 23.83
N ILE A 42 -15.76 -10.11 23.02
CA ILE A 42 -15.60 -11.19 22.03
C ILE A 42 -14.34 -11.95 22.42
N SER A 43 -14.43 -13.27 22.50
CA SER A 43 -13.26 -14.12 22.70
C SER A 43 -13.14 -15.12 21.56
N GLY A 44 -11.93 -15.52 21.23
CA GLY A 44 -11.72 -16.35 20.06
C GLY A 44 -10.39 -17.04 19.99
N ASP A 45 -10.23 -17.79 18.90
CA ASP A 45 -9.02 -18.47 18.49
C ASP A 45 -8.57 -17.88 17.16
N PHE A 46 -7.27 -17.66 17.01
CA PHE A 46 -6.62 -17.27 15.76
C PHE A 46 -5.57 -18.32 15.39
N TYR A 47 -5.66 -18.85 14.18
CA TYR A 47 -4.72 -19.80 13.61
C TYR A 47 -4.02 -19.18 12.41
N SER A 48 -2.71 -19.38 12.31
CA SER A 48 -1.89 -19.03 11.13
C SER A 48 -1.15 -20.26 10.64
N GLY A 49 -1.68 -20.89 9.59
CA GLY A 49 -1.28 -22.21 9.14
C GLY A 49 -1.48 -23.29 10.21
N SER A 50 -0.72 -24.38 10.12
CA SER A 50 -0.70 -25.46 11.11
C SER A 50 0.24 -25.20 12.30
N HIS A 51 0.98 -24.08 12.30
CA HIS A 51 2.16 -23.90 13.18
C HIS A 51 1.97 -22.82 14.26
N TRP A 52 0.93 -21.99 14.17
CA TRP A 52 0.68 -20.91 15.12
C TRP A 52 -0.79 -20.84 15.51
N HIS A 53 -1.04 -20.73 16.81
CA HIS A 53 -2.37 -20.59 17.40
C HIS A 53 -2.31 -19.65 18.61
N GLU A 54 -3.26 -18.72 18.69
CA GLU A 54 -3.39 -17.80 19.82
C GLU A 54 -4.85 -17.60 20.20
N LYS A 55 -5.10 -17.51 21.51
CA LYS A 55 -6.40 -17.08 22.04
C LYS A 55 -6.42 -15.59 22.23
N TRP A 56 -7.53 -14.96 21.87
CA TRP A 56 -7.69 -13.52 21.97
C TRP A 56 -9.01 -13.15 22.64
N ILE A 57 -9.02 -11.95 23.25
CA ILE A 57 -10.21 -11.31 23.78
C ILE A 57 -10.21 -9.87 23.26
N ALA A 58 -11.36 -9.43 22.75
CA ALA A 58 -11.59 -8.07 22.30
C ALA A 58 -12.77 -7.47 23.07
N LYS A 59 -12.65 -6.19 23.40
CA LYS A 59 -13.73 -5.39 23.98
C LYS A 59 -13.97 -4.19 23.05
N ARG A 60 -15.24 -3.84 22.83
CA ARG A 60 -15.58 -2.63 22.08
C ARG A 60 -14.97 -1.42 22.79
N ASN A 61 -14.29 -0.57 22.04
CA ASN A 61 -13.77 0.70 22.53
C ASN A 61 -14.44 1.83 21.74
N ASP A 62 -15.47 2.44 22.34
CA ASP A 62 -16.27 3.49 21.71
C ASP A 62 -15.52 4.81 21.56
N SER A 63 -14.43 4.99 22.31
CA SER A 63 -13.53 6.15 22.22
C SER A 63 -12.36 5.95 21.27
N PHE A 64 -12.22 4.78 20.65
CA PHE A 64 -11.09 4.54 19.74
C PHE A 64 -11.36 5.12 18.36
N GLU A 65 -10.53 6.08 17.97
CA GLU A 65 -10.50 6.60 16.61
C GLU A 65 -9.27 6.06 15.87
N LEU A 66 -9.48 5.57 14.65
CA LEU A 66 -8.38 5.21 13.79
C LEU A 66 -7.61 6.47 13.41
N ARG A 67 -6.29 6.43 13.57
CA ARG A 67 -5.41 7.49 13.07
C ARG A 67 -5.63 7.68 11.58
N HIS A 68 -5.74 8.93 11.14
CA HIS A 68 -5.95 9.24 9.74
C HIS A 68 -4.75 8.75 8.92
N PRO A 69 -4.95 8.02 7.80
CA PRO A 69 -3.86 7.54 6.95
C PRO A 69 -2.89 8.65 6.50
N ASP A 70 -3.40 9.88 6.37
CA ASP A 70 -2.60 11.02 5.92
C ASP A 70 -1.69 11.65 7.01
N SER A 71 -1.79 11.18 8.26
CA SER A 71 -1.01 11.72 9.38
C SER A 71 0.08 10.78 9.89
N LEU A 72 0.18 9.57 9.34
CA LEU A 72 1.10 8.52 9.85
C LEU A 72 2.54 8.75 9.38
N THR A 73 2.70 9.04 8.09
CA THR A 73 3.94 9.49 7.49
C THR A 73 3.81 10.93 7.05
N TYR A 74 4.76 11.78 7.42
CA TYR A 74 4.77 13.20 7.11
C TYR A 74 6.20 13.70 6.86
N LEU A 75 6.34 14.87 6.23
CA LEU A 75 7.63 15.52 6.04
C LEU A 75 8.16 16.06 7.38
N ARG A 76 9.43 15.81 7.69
CA ARG A 76 10.10 16.40 8.85
C ARG A 76 10.08 17.94 8.75
N PRO A 77 10.10 18.65 9.88
CA PRO A 77 10.19 20.11 9.88
C PRO A 77 11.34 20.62 9.00
N GLY A 78 11.08 21.64 8.20
CA GLY A 78 12.06 22.22 7.27
C GLY A 78 12.04 21.64 5.85
N TYR A 79 11.29 20.56 5.59
CA TYR A 79 11.10 20.02 4.26
C TYR A 79 9.72 20.36 3.69
N ASP A 80 9.68 20.77 2.42
CA ASP A 80 8.46 20.86 1.61
C ASP A 80 8.54 20.00 0.33
N LYS A 81 9.66 19.30 0.12
CA LYS A 81 9.93 18.41 -1.02
C LYS A 81 10.53 17.08 -0.56
N ILE A 82 10.51 16.09 -1.45
CA ILE A 82 11.33 14.88 -1.34
C ILE A 82 12.32 14.83 -2.50
N ASP A 83 13.34 14.01 -2.36
CA ASP A 83 14.28 13.68 -3.44
C ASP A 83 14.70 12.22 -3.30
N PHE A 84 15.03 11.61 -4.44
CA PHE A 84 15.57 10.26 -4.53
C PHE A 84 16.21 10.05 -5.90
N LYS A 85 17.06 9.04 -5.98
CA LYS A 85 17.66 8.58 -7.22
C LYS A 85 17.94 7.08 -7.14
N PHE A 86 17.41 6.31 -8.09
CA PHE A 86 17.54 4.85 -8.13
C PHE A 86 17.52 4.35 -9.56
N LYS A 87 17.90 3.09 -9.77
CA LYS A 87 17.85 2.44 -11.08
C LYS A 87 16.43 2.05 -11.46
N ASN A 88 16.01 2.34 -12.67
CA ASN A 88 14.79 1.78 -13.26
C ASN A 88 15.02 0.34 -13.74
N LEU A 89 14.00 -0.30 -14.32
CA LEU A 89 14.09 -1.69 -14.79
C LEU A 89 15.09 -1.92 -15.95
N GLN A 90 15.57 -0.87 -16.61
CA GLN A 90 16.62 -0.95 -17.64
C GLN A 90 18.02 -0.69 -17.07
N GLY A 91 18.16 -0.55 -15.74
CA GLY A 91 19.42 -0.25 -15.07
C GLY A 91 19.84 1.22 -15.15
N LYS A 92 18.98 2.09 -15.68
CA LYS A 92 19.25 3.52 -15.79
C LYS A 92 18.88 4.23 -14.50
N GLU A 93 19.78 5.06 -13.99
CA GLU A 93 19.50 5.98 -12.89
C GLU A 93 18.42 7.00 -13.28
N VAL A 94 17.38 7.09 -12.46
CA VAL A 94 16.26 8.04 -12.60
C VAL A 94 16.11 8.79 -11.27
N SER A 95 15.96 10.11 -11.34
CA SER A 95 15.72 10.98 -10.18
C SER A 95 14.37 11.67 -10.29
N LEU A 96 13.76 12.01 -9.16
CA LEU A 96 12.59 12.88 -9.14
C LEU A 96 12.86 14.27 -9.76
N SER A 97 14.13 14.71 -9.78
CA SER A 97 14.54 15.97 -10.38
C SER A 97 14.64 15.96 -11.92
N ASP A 98 14.47 14.79 -12.54
CA ASP A 98 14.52 14.62 -14.01
C ASP A 98 13.42 15.44 -14.71
N ASP A 99 13.71 15.91 -15.93
CA ASP A 99 12.83 16.84 -16.67
C ASP A 99 11.41 16.33 -16.88
N LYS A 100 11.21 15.00 -17.01
CA LYS A 100 9.89 14.40 -17.16
C LYS A 100 8.93 14.70 -16.00
N PHE A 101 9.47 14.97 -14.80
CA PHE A 101 8.69 15.26 -13.60
C PHE A 101 8.48 16.75 -13.35
N LYS A 102 9.17 17.63 -14.07
CA LYS A 102 9.04 19.09 -13.90
C LYS A 102 7.70 19.59 -14.43
N ASN A 103 7.07 20.50 -13.69
CA ASN A 103 5.76 21.07 -14.02
C ASN A 103 4.64 20.01 -14.17
N LYS A 104 4.79 18.85 -13.53
CA LYS A 104 3.81 17.77 -13.49
C LYS A 104 3.28 17.59 -12.07
N VAL A 105 2.04 17.13 -11.97
CA VAL A 105 1.59 16.50 -10.72
C VAL A 105 2.22 15.12 -10.65
N VAL A 106 3.00 14.83 -9.61
CA VAL A 106 3.73 13.57 -9.49
C VAL A 106 3.16 12.75 -8.35
N ILE A 107 2.82 11.49 -8.63
CA ILE A 107 2.43 10.50 -7.62
C ILE A 107 3.60 9.55 -7.43
N VAL A 108 4.16 9.53 -6.22
CA VAL A 108 5.23 8.60 -5.84
C VAL A 108 4.64 7.47 -5.02
N GLN A 109 4.82 6.23 -5.47
CA GLN A 109 4.33 5.03 -4.80
C GLN A 109 5.49 4.29 -4.12
N ILE A 110 5.53 4.26 -2.79
CA ILE A 110 6.47 3.44 -2.03
C ILE A 110 5.86 2.05 -1.88
N MET A 111 6.47 1.03 -2.48
CA MET A 111 5.84 -0.29 -2.65
C MET A 111 6.82 -1.45 -2.57
N GLY A 112 6.29 -2.67 -2.62
CA GLY A 112 7.04 -3.89 -2.90
C GLY A 112 6.14 -4.89 -3.62
N SER A 113 6.68 -5.63 -4.59
CA SER A 113 5.96 -6.57 -5.45
C SER A 113 5.32 -7.73 -4.68
N TRP A 114 5.87 -8.02 -3.50
CA TRP A 114 5.43 -9.04 -2.56
C TRP A 114 4.25 -8.60 -1.65
N CYS A 115 3.89 -7.31 -1.65
CA CYS A 115 2.90 -6.74 -0.76
C CYS A 115 1.50 -6.76 -1.43
N PRO A 116 0.50 -7.48 -0.88
CA PRO A 116 -0.82 -7.59 -1.50
C PRO A 116 -1.54 -6.26 -1.75
N ASN A 117 -1.56 -5.38 -0.75
CA ASN A 117 -2.17 -4.06 -0.89
C ASN A 117 -1.42 -3.18 -1.92
N CYS A 118 -0.11 -3.38 -2.07
CA CYS A 118 0.69 -2.70 -3.08
C CYS A 118 0.33 -3.16 -4.49
N MET A 119 -0.03 -4.44 -4.67
CA MET A 119 -0.54 -4.94 -5.95
C MET A 119 -1.89 -4.31 -6.31
N ASP A 120 -2.80 -4.17 -5.34
CA ASP A 120 -4.10 -3.52 -5.58
C ASP A 120 -3.93 -2.04 -5.92
N GLU A 121 -3.06 -1.32 -5.21
CA GLU A 121 -2.77 0.09 -5.52
C GLU A 121 -2.08 0.22 -6.88
N THR A 122 -1.12 -0.65 -7.21
CA THR A 122 -0.45 -0.63 -8.53
C THR A 122 -1.46 -0.86 -9.64
N LYS A 123 -2.40 -1.80 -9.48
CA LYS A 123 -3.49 -2.03 -10.43
C LYS A 123 -4.34 -0.76 -10.62
N TYR A 124 -4.69 -0.08 -9.53
CA TYR A 124 -5.41 1.19 -9.60
C TYR A 124 -4.60 2.27 -10.33
N LEU A 125 -3.33 2.46 -9.94
CA LEU A 125 -2.45 3.49 -10.51
C LEU A 125 -2.14 3.24 -11.98
N ALA A 126 -2.03 1.99 -12.43
CA ALA A 126 -1.83 1.65 -13.84
C ALA A 126 -3.00 2.16 -14.70
N GLU A 127 -4.24 1.88 -14.28
CA GLU A 127 -5.45 2.32 -14.98
C GLU A 127 -5.66 3.84 -14.85
N PHE A 128 -5.33 4.41 -13.69
CA PHE A 128 -5.36 5.85 -13.48
C PHE A 128 -4.36 6.57 -14.40
N TYR A 129 -3.12 6.10 -14.45
CA TYR A 129 -2.06 6.73 -15.23
C TYR A 129 -2.38 6.75 -16.73
N LYS A 130 -2.94 5.67 -17.28
CA LYS A 130 -3.43 5.64 -18.68
C LYS A 130 -4.38 6.80 -19.01
N LYS A 131 -5.22 7.21 -18.05
CA LYS A 131 -6.20 8.31 -18.21
C LYS A 131 -5.61 9.70 -18.00
N TYR A 132 -4.59 9.83 -17.15
CA TYR A 132 -4.07 11.14 -16.69
C TYR A 132 -2.68 11.50 -17.21
N LYS A 133 -1.91 10.57 -17.80
CA LYS A 133 -0.55 10.85 -18.32
C LYS A 133 -0.51 12.02 -19.31
N ASN A 134 -1.51 12.09 -20.20
CA ASN A 134 -1.64 13.17 -21.18
C ASN A 134 -2.23 14.47 -20.60
N LYS A 135 -2.64 14.46 -19.32
CA LYS A 135 -3.20 15.62 -18.61
C LYS A 135 -2.19 16.31 -17.68
N GLY A 136 -0.92 15.88 -17.69
CA GLY A 136 0.12 16.48 -16.86
C GLY A 136 0.37 15.76 -15.54
N VAL A 137 -0.04 14.50 -15.42
CA VAL A 137 0.30 13.64 -14.28
C VAL A 137 1.43 12.68 -14.65
N GLU A 138 2.38 12.50 -13.75
CA GLU A 138 3.36 11.42 -13.78
C GLU A 138 3.21 10.52 -12.56
N VAL A 139 3.49 9.24 -12.74
CA VAL A 139 3.56 8.27 -11.63
C VAL A 139 4.96 7.68 -11.61
N ILE A 140 5.50 7.44 -10.41
CA ILE A 140 6.75 6.72 -10.24
C ILE A 140 6.68 5.85 -8.99
N ALA A 141 7.07 4.59 -9.11
CA ALA A 141 7.10 3.66 -7.99
C ALA A 141 8.53 3.42 -7.50
N LEU A 142 8.72 3.36 -6.19
CA LEU A 142 9.95 2.97 -5.52
C LEU A 142 9.75 1.59 -4.91
N ALA A 143 10.37 0.58 -5.53
CA ALA A 143 10.25 -0.81 -5.11
C ALA A 143 11.30 -1.17 -4.04
N PHE A 144 10.82 -1.35 -2.82
CA PHE A 144 11.54 -1.89 -1.67
C PHE A 144 11.24 -3.39 -1.58
N GLU A 145 11.98 -4.17 -2.36
CA GLU A 145 11.79 -5.61 -2.50
C GLU A 145 12.30 -6.41 -1.29
N LYS A 146 11.97 -7.71 -1.22
CA LYS A 146 12.49 -8.62 -0.18
C LYS A 146 13.97 -8.95 -0.34
N ASN A 147 14.57 -8.58 -1.47
CA ASN A 147 15.96 -8.86 -1.80
C ASN A 147 16.63 -7.56 -2.26
N SER A 148 17.82 -7.29 -1.74
CA SER A 148 18.64 -6.14 -2.14
C SER A 148 19.38 -6.37 -3.46
N ASP A 149 19.45 -7.61 -3.95
CA ASP A 149 19.99 -7.94 -5.28
C ASP A 149 19.10 -7.36 -6.38
N TYR A 150 19.68 -6.45 -7.17
CA TYR A 150 18.99 -5.72 -8.23
C TYR A 150 18.30 -6.65 -9.24
N GLU A 151 18.95 -7.72 -9.70
CA GLU A 151 18.40 -8.60 -10.74
C GLU A 151 17.22 -9.43 -10.22
N LYS A 152 17.31 -9.93 -8.99
CA LYS A 152 16.21 -10.64 -8.33
C LYS A 152 15.02 -9.72 -8.07
N ALA A 153 15.28 -8.50 -7.58
CA ALA A 153 14.26 -7.48 -7.36
C ALA A 153 13.59 -7.08 -8.68
N ARG A 154 14.39 -6.77 -9.71
CA ARG A 154 13.93 -6.44 -11.07
C ARG A 154 13.03 -7.53 -11.63
N ALA A 155 13.44 -8.80 -11.57
CA ALA A 155 12.64 -9.91 -12.09
C ALA A 155 11.27 -10.06 -11.39
N ALA A 156 11.18 -9.76 -10.09
CA ALA A 156 9.91 -9.77 -9.36
C ALA A 156 9.01 -8.60 -9.79
N VAL A 157 9.59 -7.40 -9.92
CA VAL A 157 8.88 -6.20 -10.34
C VAL A 157 8.44 -6.26 -11.80
N GLU A 158 9.23 -6.84 -12.71
CA GLU A 158 8.83 -7.04 -14.12
C GLU A 158 7.61 -7.93 -14.27
N LYS A 159 7.48 -8.97 -13.43
CA LYS A 159 6.27 -9.80 -13.40
C LYS A 159 5.05 -8.98 -13.01
N LEU A 160 5.18 -8.10 -12.02
CA LEU A 160 4.13 -7.19 -11.59
C LEU A 160 3.80 -6.16 -12.68
N GLN A 161 4.82 -5.55 -13.29
CA GLN A 161 4.69 -4.59 -14.39
C GLN A 161 3.89 -5.20 -15.55
N LYS A 162 4.26 -6.41 -15.97
CA LYS A 162 3.57 -7.15 -17.04
C LYS A 162 2.15 -7.55 -16.65
N LYS A 163 1.94 -8.02 -15.42
CA LYS A 163 0.64 -8.46 -14.92
C LYS A 163 -0.41 -7.36 -14.95
N PHE A 164 -0.02 -6.13 -14.60
CA PHE A 164 -0.95 -4.99 -14.50
C PHE A 164 -0.83 -3.99 -15.66
N GLY A 165 0.07 -4.23 -16.62
CA GLY A 165 0.28 -3.33 -17.75
C GLY A 165 0.72 -1.93 -17.28
N VAL A 166 1.69 -1.89 -16.36
CA VAL A 166 2.19 -0.64 -15.80
C VAL A 166 3.04 0.09 -16.84
N GLU A 167 2.60 1.29 -17.22
CA GLU A 167 3.26 2.16 -18.21
C GLU A 167 4.12 3.26 -17.57
N TYR A 168 4.06 3.41 -16.26
CA TYR A 168 4.85 4.38 -15.51
C TYR A 168 6.16 3.75 -15.00
N GLU A 169 7.06 4.59 -14.51
CA GLU A 169 8.40 4.16 -14.12
C GLU A 169 8.41 3.46 -12.76
N ILE A 170 9.11 2.33 -12.67
CA ILE A 170 9.34 1.62 -11.42
C ILE A 170 10.84 1.54 -11.19
N LEU A 171 11.28 2.03 -10.03
CA LEU A 171 12.67 2.05 -9.62
C LEU A 171 12.96 0.95 -8.60
N ILE A 172 14.06 0.23 -8.79
CA ILE A 172 14.58 -0.75 -7.86
C ILE A 172 15.51 -0.05 -6.89
N THR A 173 15.17 -0.08 -5.60
CA THR A 173 15.90 0.67 -4.58
C THR A 173 17.13 -0.07 -4.06
N GLU A 174 17.20 -1.39 -4.25
CA GLU A 174 18.19 -2.29 -3.63
C GLU A 174 18.15 -2.21 -2.07
N LYS A 175 17.05 -1.65 -1.53
CA LYS A 175 16.78 -1.48 -0.09
C LYS A 175 15.62 -2.36 0.35
N VAL A 176 15.72 -2.92 1.55
CA VAL A 176 14.78 -3.92 2.07
C VAL A 176 14.04 -3.43 3.30
N GLY A 177 12.72 -3.50 3.24
CA GLY A 177 11.85 -3.23 4.38
C GLY A 177 11.74 -1.77 4.77
N LYS A 178 11.00 -1.52 5.85
CA LYS A 178 10.55 -0.18 6.25
C LYS A 178 11.65 0.71 6.81
N ALA A 179 12.62 0.11 7.50
CA ALA A 179 13.75 0.84 8.08
C ALA A 179 14.59 1.46 6.96
N GLU A 180 15.06 0.63 6.01
CA GLU A 180 15.85 1.13 4.89
C GLU A 180 15.04 2.05 3.95
N ALA A 181 13.73 1.85 3.84
CA ALA A 181 12.85 2.81 3.14
C ALA A 181 12.79 4.18 3.81
N SER A 182 12.83 4.21 5.15
CA SER A 182 12.91 5.47 5.90
C SER A 182 14.27 6.15 5.73
N ASP A 183 15.35 5.37 5.71
CA ASP A 183 16.72 5.88 5.50
C ASP A 183 16.92 6.41 4.08
N ALA A 184 16.32 5.75 3.09
CA ALA A 184 16.34 6.17 1.69
C ALA A 184 15.57 7.48 1.43
N LEU A 185 14.61 7.83 2.29
CA LEU A 185 13.77 9.01 2.19
C LEU A 185 13.83 9.82 3.49
N PRO A 186 15.00 10.38 3.85
CA PRO A 186 15.25 10.97 5.17
C PRO A 186 14.41 12.23 5.45
N MET A 187 13.75 12.77 4.42
CA MET A 187 12.85 13.92 4.53
C MET A 187 11.53 13.54 5.20
N LEU A 188 11.18 12.26 5.19
CA LEU A 188 10.01 11.72 5.88
C LEU A 188 10.35 11.45 7.35
N ASN A 189 9.37 11.54 8.24
CA ASN A 189 9.55 11.10 9.62
C ASN A 189 9.93 9.60 9.65
N GLN A 190 9.24 8.78 8.86
CA GLN A 190 9.44 7.34 8.67
C GLN A 190 8.48 6.78 7.61
N VAL A 191 8.83 5.65 7.00
CA VAL A 191 7.92 4.84 6.18
C VAL A 191 7.23 3.81 7.08
N MET A 192 5.98 4.08 7.46
CA MET A 192 5.24 3.27 8.45
C MET A 192 4.71 1.94 7.90
N ALA A 193 4.32 1.92 6.63
CA ALA A 193 3.72 0.78 5.96
C ALA A 193 3.92 0.83 4.45
N PHE A 194 3.74 -0.33 3.82
CA PHE A 194 3.61 -0.44 2.37
C PHE A 194 2.14 -0.76 2.01
N PRO A 195 1.56 -0.11 0.98
CA PRO A 195 2.16 1.00 0.27
C PRO A 195 2.13 2.31 1.08
N THR A 196 2.89 3.31 0.64
CA THR A 196 2.71 4.72 1.02
C THR A 196 2.75 5.58 -0.24
N THR A 197 1.73 6.41 -0.46
CA THR A 197 1.62 7.27 -1.64
C THR A 197 1.96 8.72 -1.28
N ILE A 198 2.80 9.37 -2.08
CA ILE A 198 3.16 10.78 -1.90
C ILE A 198 2.68 11.55 -3.12
N TYR A 199 1.94 12.64 -2.87
CA TYR A 199 1.37 13.49 -3.90
C TYR A 199 2.13 14.80 -3.96
N ILE A 200 2.65 15.14 -5.14
CA ILE A 200 3.51 16.29 -5.38
C ILE A 200 2.85 17.18 -6.44
N ASP A 201 2.79 18.49 -6.19
CA ASP A 201 2.25 19.44 -7.15
C ASP A 201 3.25 19.83 -8.26
N LYS A 202 2.79 20.62 -9.24
CA LYS A 202 3.61 21.08 -10.38
C LYS A 202 4.83 21.92 -9.96
N LYS A 203 4.85 22.48 -8.74
CA LYS A 203 5.98 23.25 -8.17
C LYS A 203 6.98 22.33 -7.45
N GLY A 204 6.73 21.03 -7.45
CA GLY A 204 7.54 20.02 -6.80
C GLY A 204 7.33 19.96 -5.29
N LYS A 205 6.25 20.53 -4.74
CA LYS A 205 5.97 20.50 -3.31
C LYS A 205 5.10 19.30 -2.95
N VAL A 206 5.39 18.65 -1.83
CA VAL A 206 4.54 17.59 -1.29
C VAL A 206 3.27 18.19 -0.71
N ARG A 207 2.11 17.66 -1.13
CA ARG A 207 0.78 18.16 -0.75
C ARG A 207 0.01 17.20 0.13
N LYS A 208 0.28 15.92 0.00
CA LYS A 208 -0.35 14.85 0.79
C LYS A 208 0.58 13.65 0.80
N ILE A 209 0.64 12.96 1.93
CA ILE A 209 1.23 11.63 2.05
C ILE A 209 0.12 10.74 2.60
N HIS A 210 -0.11 9.57 2.01
CA HIS A 210 -1.16 8.64 2.39
C HIS A 210 -0.53 7.29 2.71
N THR A 211 -0.65 6.83 3.96
CA THR A 211 -0.07 5.56 4.40
C THR A 211 -1.09 4.43 4.33
N GLY A 212 -0.76 3.37 3.58
CA GLY A 212 -1.66 2.25 3.29
C GLY A 212 -2.49 2.48 2.04
N PHE A 213 -3.39 1.54 1.75
CA PHE A 213 -4.31 1.63 0.62
C PHE A 213 -5.60 0.88 0.95
N ASN A 214 -6.74 1.55 0.76
CA ASN A 214 -8.05 0.92 0.88
C ASN A 214 -8.33 0.14 -0.40
N GLY A 215 -7.88 -1.11 -0.51
CA GLY A 215 -8.11 -1.92 -1.71
C GLY A 215 -9.58 -2.27 -1.96
N PRO A 216 -9.93 -2.81 -3.15
CA PRO A 216 -11.31 -3.14 -3.52
C PRO A 216 -12.05 -4.04 -2.51
N GLY A 217 -11.29 -4.85 -1.75
CA GLY A 217 -11.85 -5.68 -0.67
C GLY A 217 -12.45 -4.90 0.51
N THR A 218 -12.28 -3.57 0.57
CA THR A 218 -12.83 -2.68 1.60
C THR A 218 -14.19 -2.05 1.23
N GLY A 219 -14.71 -2.31 0.02
CA GLY A 219 -16.04 -1.86 -0.41
C GLY A 219 -16.16 -0.33 -0.47
N ALA A 220 -17.17 0.24 0.21
CA ALA A 220 -17.46 1.68 0.17
C ALA A 220 -16.27 2.58 0.58
N TYR A 221 -15.35 2.07 1.40
CA TYR A 221 -14.12 2.81 1.74
C TYR A 221 -13.18 2.96 0.55
N TYR A 222 -13.10 1.97 -0.34
CA TYR A 222 -12.35 2.05 -1.59
C TYR A 222 -13.01 3.05 -2.54
N ASP A 223 -14.33 2.95 -2.75
CA ASP A 223 -15.05 3.83 -3.67
C ASP A 223 -14.88 5.31 -3.27
N LYS A 224 -15.05 5.60 -1.97
CA LYS A 224 -14.82 6.93 -1.40
C LYS A 224 -13.37 7.39 -1.57
N TRP A 225 -12.41 6.49 -1.34
CA TRP A 225 -10.99 6.82 -1.53
C TRP A 225 -10.69 7.15 -3.00
N VAL A 226 -11.24 6.38 -3.96
CA VAL A 226 -11.05 6.61 -5.39
C VAL A 226 -11.59 7.97 -5.80
N GLU A 227 -12.82 8.30 -5.41
CA GLU A 227 -13.43 9.60 -5.68
C GLU A 227 -12.60 10.74 -5.10
N GLN A 228 -12.25 10.67 -3.81
CA GLN A 228 -11.46 11.69 -3.14
C GLN A 228 -10.07 11.84 -3.75
N ASN A 229 -9.46 10.75 -4.19
CA ASN A 229 -8.15 10.78 -4.83
C ASN A 229 -8.22 11.46 -6.20
N GLN A 230 -9.23 11.15 -7.02
CA GLN A 230 -9.43 11.79 -8.33
C GLN A 230 -9.65 13.29 -8.18
N LEU A 231 -10.58 13.70 -7.30
CA LEU A 231 -10.85 15.12 -7.02
C LEU A 231 -9.59 15.86 -6.55
N PHE A 232 -8.78 15.22 -5.71
CA PHE A 232 -7.54 15.81 -5.22
C PHE A 232 -6.51 16.00 -6.35
N ILE A 233 -6.33 15.02 -7.24
CA ILE A 233 -5.41 15.16 -8.37
C ILE A 233 -5.91 16.23 -9.35
N GLU A 234 -7.21 16.26 -9.64
CA GLU A 234 -7.81 17.28 -10.53
C GLU A 234 -7.60 18.68 -9.98
N LYS A 235 -7.79 18.88 -8.68
CA LYS A 235 -7.42 20.14 -8.03
C LYS A 235 -5.95 20.50 -8.24
N LEU A 236 -5.02 19.57 -8.06
CA LEU A 236 -3.58 19.84 -8.28
C LEU A 236 -3.25 20.15 -9.75
N LEU A 237 -4.06 19.64 -10.69
CA LEU A 237 -3.91 19.93 -12.11
C LEU A 237 -4.47 21.30 -12.51
N GLU A 238 -5.36 21.89 -11.70
CA GLU A 238 -5.93 23.23 -11.94
C GLU A 238 -5.07 24.35 -11.34
N GLU A 239 -4.25 24.05 -10.33
CA GLU A 239 -3.26 24.97 -9.73
C GLU A 239 -2.05 25.27 -10.64
#